data_AF-A0A7J7GCH7-F1
#
_entry.id   AF-A0A7J7GCH7-F1
#
_cell.length_a   1.000
_cell.length_b   1.000
_cell.length_c   1.000
_cell.angle_alpha   90.00
_cell.angle_beta   90.00
_cell.angle_gamma   90.00
#
_symmetry.space_group_name_H-M   'P 1'
#
loop_
_entity.id
_entity.type
_entity.pdbx_description
1 polymer ?
#
loop_
_entity_poly.entity_id
_entity_poly.type
_entity_poly.pdbx_seq_one_letter_code
_entity_poly.pdbx_strand_id
1 'polypeptide(L)'
;MGQGCDASILKDSTQTRQSEKDAFPNQSVRGFDLIDEAKSNLEAICPGTVSCANIITLATRDSVALAGGPNYTVPTSRRDGLVSDPNLVNLPGPSLFVSQALQFFTAKKLTLNDMVTLLGAHTVGVAHCGFFQDRLSNFQGSGKPDPTMDPTLVSKLFKLCGTQSRPLSQDPTAFLDQNTSFVFDNEYYHQIKLRRGVMQIDQELALDKASAPIVTGFASNAIGFRQGFAKAIVKMGGIEVLVGNAGEIRKNCRAFN
;
A
#
# COMPACT_ATOMS: atom_id res chain seq x y z
N MET A 1 3.47 -4.29 -8.83
CA MET A 1 4.90 -4.49 -8.55
C MET A 1 5.62 -4.80 -9.84
N GLY A 2 6.63 -4.01 -10.19
CA GLY A 2 7.42 -4.18 -11.41
C GLY A 2 8.42 -5.33 -11.36
N GLN A 3 9.08 -5.55 -10.22
CA GLN A 3 10.19 -6.51 -10.10
C GLN A 3 10.20 -7.31 -8.78
N GLY A 4 9.05 -7.50 -8.15
CA GLY A 4 8.96 -8.23 -6.87
C GLY A 4 9.37 -7.41 -5.65
N CYS A 5 9.80 -8.09 -4.59
CA CYS A 5 10.27 -7.48 -3.34
C CYS A 5 11.80 -7.43 -3.30
N ASP A 6 12.42 -6.59 -4.14
CA ASP A 6 13.87 -6.49 -4.34
C ASP A 6 14.44 -5.08 -3.99
N ALA A 7 13.60 -4.22 -3.40
CA ALA A 7 13.92 -2.84 -3.04
C ALA A 7 14.38 -1.95 -4.21
N SER A 8 13.97 -2.25 -5.45
CA SER A 8 14.14 -1.38 -6.62
C SER A 8 13.57 0.03 -6.40
N ILE A 9 12.50 0.16 -5.62
CA ILE A 9 11.85 1.45 -5.27
C ILE A 9 12.75 2.41 -4.46
N LEU A 10 13.76 1.91 -3.74
CA LEU A 10 14.63 2.76 -2.91
C LEU A 10 15.66 3.55 -3.74
N LYS A 11 15.86 3.15 -4.99
CA LYS A 11 16.83 3.74 -5.92
C LYS A 11 16.48 5.18 -6.22
N ASP A 12 17.49 6.05 -6.17
CA ASP A 12 17.36 7.43 -6.67
C ASP A 12 17.65 7.48 -8.16
N SER A 13 16.99 8.41 -8.83
CA SER A 13 17.27 8.77 -10.23
C SER A 13 18.64 9.42 -10.34
N THR A 14 19.33 9.17 -11.44
CA THR A 14 20.58 9.86 -11.80
C THR A 14 20.30 10.86 -12.92
N GLN A 15 21.31 11.65 -13.29
CA GLN A 15 21.21 12.58 -14.43
C GLN A 15 20.83 11.88 -15.75
N THR A 16 21.12 10.58 -15.89
CA THR A 16 20.96 9.83 -17.14
C THR A 16 19.93 8.72 -17.07
N ARG A 17 19.39 8.39 -15.88
CA ARG A 17 18.43 7.29 -15.70
C ARG A 17 17.43 7.61 -14.60
N GLN A 18 16.15 7.59 -14.97
CA GLN A 18 15.03 7.68 -14.04
C GLN A 18 14.88 6.38 -13.24
N SER A 19 14.33 6.50 -12.04
CA SER A 19 14.06 5.39 -11.12
C SER A 19 12.56 5.19 -10.91
N GLU A 20 12.18 4.11 -10.24
CA GLU A 20 10.78 3.88 -9.85
C GLU A 20 10.18 5.03 -9.02
N LYS A 21 10.99 5.85 -8.33
CA LYS A 21 10.49 7.02 -7.59
C LYS A 21 9.84 8.07 -8.48
N ASP A 22 10.22 8.12 -9.75
CA ASP A 22 9.66 9.08 -10.72
C ASP A 22 8.29 8.63 -11.26
N ALA A 23 7.89 7.37 -11.03
CA ALA A 23 6.58 6.88 -11.44
C ALA A 23 5.48 7.58 -10.65
N PHE A 24 4.42 8.00 -11.35
CA PHE A 24 3.28 8.73 -10.76
C PHE A 24 2.77 8.16 -9.43
N PRO A 25 2.44 6.86 -9.29
CA PRO A 25 1.92 6.34 -8.02
C PRO A 25 2.96 6.37 -6.87
N ASN A 26 4.25 6.37 -7.20
CA ASN A 26 5.33 6.35 -6.20
C ASN A 26 5.70 7.74 -5.67
N GLN A 27 5.21 8.83 -6.29
CA GLN A 27 5.48 10.20 -5.83
C GLN A 27 4.88 10.48 -4.43
N SER A 28 3.94 9.65 -3.98
CA SER A 28 3.34 9.71 -2.64
C SER A 28 4.09 8.90 -1.57
N VAL A 29 5.07 8.08 -1.96
CA VAL A 29 5.81 7.20 -1.04
C VAL A 29 6.74 8.03 -0.16
N ARG A 30 6.78 7.67 1.13
CA ARG A 30 7.58 8.36 2.17
C ARG A 30 8.28 7.36 3.08
N GLY A 31 9.20 7.84 3.91
CA GLY A 31 9.96 7.02 4.87
C GLY A 31 11.25 6.41 4.29
N PHE A 32 11.72 6.89 3.14
CA PHE A 32 13.00 6.45 2.56
C PHE A 32 14.18 6.72 3.51
N ASP A 33 14.15 7.84 4.21
CA ASP A 33 15.10 8.26 5.24
C ASP A 33 15.19 7.29 6.43
N LEU A 34 14.06 6.74 6.88
CA LEU A 34 14.04 5.71 7.93
C LEU A 34 14.75 4.42 7.48
N ILE A 35 14.60 4.06 6.20
CA ILE A 35 15.29 2.90 5.62
C ILE A 35 16.79 3.18 5.49
N ASP A 36 17.19 4.40 5.14
CA ASP A 36 18.60 4.81 5.08
C ASP A 36 19.27 4.76 6.46
N GLU A 37 18.59 5.26 7.50
CA GLU A 37 19.08 5.23 8.88
C GLU A 37 19.26 3.78 9.36
N ALA A 38 18.24 2.94 9.17
CA ALA A 38 18.33 1.52 9.50
C ALA A 38 19.49 0.83 8.75
N LYS A 39 19.67 1.16 7.46
CA LYS A 39 20.75 0.62 6.65
C LYS A 39 22.12 1.06 7.16
N SER A 40 22.30 2.33 7.47
CA SER A 40 23.56 2.86 7.99
C SER A 40 23.95 2.18 9.31
N ASN A 41 22.99 2.01 10.22
CA ASN A 41 23.23 1.34 11.50
C ASN A 41 23.59 -0.13 11.31
N LEU A 42 22.92 -0.83 10.40
CA LEU A 42 23.22 -2.23 10.09
C LEU A 42 24.59 -2.39 9.40
N GLU A 43 24.95 -1.52 8.47
CA GLU A 43 26.27 -1.58 7.82
C GLU A 43 27.42 -1.31 8.80
N ALA A 44 27.19 -0.52 9.86
CA ALA A 44 28.19 -0.31 10.91
C ALA A 44 28.42 -1.56 11.79
N ILE A 45 27.39 -2.40 11.94
CA ILE A 45 27.42 -3.59 12.80
C ILE A 45 27.80 -4.85 12.02
N CYS A 46 27.21 -5.03 10.83
CA CYS A 46 27.41 -6.19 9.96
C CYS A 46 27.55 -5.75 8.49
N PRO A 47 28.72 -5.21 8.11
CA PRO A 47 28.98 -4.71 6.76
C PRO A 47 28.63 -5.73 5.67
N GLY A 48 27.94 -5.28 4.62
CA GLY A 48 27.63 -6.09 3.43
C GLY A 48 26.74 -7.31 3.69
N THR A 49 26.03 -7.37 4.82
CA THR A 49 25.28 -8.57 5.23
C THR A 49 23.77 -8.45 4.95
N VAL A 50 23.15 -7.31 5.27
CA VAL A 50 21.69 -7.16 5.22
C VAL A 50 21.27 -6.37 3.97
N SER A 51 20.49 -6.98 3.08
CA SER A 51 19.91 -6.30 1.91
C SER A 51 18.87 -5.25 2.30
N CYS A 52 18.73 -4.22 1.48
CA CYS A 52 17.68 -3.22 1.66
C CYS A 52 16.27 -3.82 1.51
N ALA A 53 16.10 -4.83 0.65
CA ALA A 53 14.87 -5.59 0.53
C ALA A 53 14.43 -6.25 1.85
N ASN A 54 15.39 -6.82 2.60
CA ASN A 54 15.09 -7.35 3.93
C ASN A 54 14.78 -6.24 4.94
N ILE A 55 15.47 -5.10 4.87
CA ILE A 55 15.19 -3.95 5.76
C ILE A 55 13.74 -3.47 5.59
N ILE A 56 13.26 -3.26 4.36
CA ILE A 56 11.85 -2.89 4.11
C ILE A 56 10.90 -3.93 4.71
N THR A 57 11.19 -5.22 4.50
CA THR A 57 10.32 -6.31 4.98
C THR A 57 10.25 -6.33 6.51
N LEU A 58 11.39 -6.18 7.18
CA LEU A 58 11.48 -6.15 8.64
C LEU A 58 10.82 -4.88 9.22
N ALA A 59 11.11 -3.72 8.64
CA ALA A 59 10.50 -2.45 9.02
C ALA A 59 8.97 -2.48 8.85
N THR A 60 8.47 -3.12 7.79
CA THR A 60 7.02 -3.31 7.58
C THR A 60 6.41 -4.16 8.69
N ARG A 61 7.02 -5.31 9.01
CA ARG A 61 6.57 -6.17 10.12
C ARG A 61 6.53 -5.41 11.44
N ASP A 62 7.60 -4.67 11.73
CA ASP A 62 7.71 -3.94 13.00
C ASP A 62 6.71 -2.79 13.07
N SER A 63 6.48 -2.08 11.96
CA SER A 63 5.46 -1.02 11.87
C SER A 63 4.04 -1.55 12.10
N VAL A 64 3.71 -2.71 11.54
CA VAL A 64 2.40 -3.36 11.74
C VAL A 64 2.22 -3.74 13.22
N ALA A 65 3.24 -4.32 13.85
CA ALA A 65 3.20 -4.68 15.26
C ALA A 65 3.06 -3.44 16.16
N LEU A 66 3.82 -2.37 15.90
CA LEU A 66 3.75 -1.11 16.63
C LEU A 66 2.39 -0.43 16.53
N ALA A 67 1.69 -0.59 15.41
CA ALA A 67 0.32 -0.11 15.23
C ALA A 67 -0.75 -0.98 15.92
N GLY A 68 -0.37 -2.07 16.60
CA GLY A 68 -1.30 -2.99 17.27
C GLY A 68 -1.75 -4.20 16.42
N GLY A 69 -1.11 -4.40 15.27
CA GLY A 69 -1.38 -5.48 14.35
C GLY A 69 -0.82 -6.84 14.80
N PRO A 70 -0.90 -7.88 13.95
CA PRO A 70 -0.36 -9.19 14.27
C PRO A 70 1.18 -9.17 14.35
N ASN A 71 1.72 -9.98 15.26
CA ASN A 71 3.12 -10.39 15.20
C ASN A 71 3.28 -11.57 14.23
N TYR A 72 4.30 -11.54 13.39
CA TYR A 72 4.60 -12.61 12.44
C TYR A 72 6.08 -12.63 12.05
N THR A 73 6.58 -13.80 11.66
CA THR A 73 7.94 -13.97 11.18
C THR A 73 8.00 -13.74 9.67
N VAL A 74 9.06 -13.09 9.20
CA VAL A 74 9.32 -12.85 7.78
C VAL A 74 10.62 -13.56 7.36
N PRO A 75 10.68 -14.21 6.20
CA PRO A 75 11.95 -14.70 5.63
C PRO A 75 12.91 -13.54 5.41
N THR A 76 14.22 -13.75 5.55
CA THR A 76 15.26 -12.70 5.43
C THR A 76 16.36 -13.06 4.43
N SER A 77 16.04 -13.80 3.37
CA SER A 77 17.01 -14.24 2.35
C SER A 77 17.01 -13.37 1.07
N ARG A 78 16.26 -12.26 1.06
CA ARG A 78 16.13 -11.40 -0.13
C ARG A 78 17.43 -10.68 -0.45
N ARG A 79 17.64 -10.40 -1.73
CA ARG A 79 18.72 -9.58 -2.27
C ARG A 79 18.14 -8.37 -2.99
N ASP A 80 18.99 -7.37 -3.20
CA ASP A 80 18.63 -6.12 -3.83
C ASP A 80 18.66 -6.25 -5.35
N GLY A 81 17.65 -5.67 -6.01
CA GLY A 81 17.50 -5.59 -7.45
C GLY A 81 18.58 -4.74 -8.10
N LEU A 82 18.84 -4.99 -9.39
CA LEU A 82 19.84 -4.29 -10.20
C LEU A 82 19.21 -3.33 -11.21
N VAL A 83 17.89 -3.18 -11.18
CA VAL A 83 17.12 -2.32 -12.08
C VAL A 83 16.11 -1.52 -11.26
N SER A 84 15.88 -0.28 -11.68
CA SER A 84 14.81 0.57 -11.18
C SER A 84 14.43 1.47 -12.34
N ASP A 85 13.19 1.36 -12.80
CA ASP A 85 12.70 2.02 -14.00
C ASP A 85 11.22 2.37 -13.79
N PRO A 86 10.81 3.65 -13.93
CA PRO A 86 9.43 4.06 -13.72
C PRO A 86 8.43 3.33 -14.63
N ASN A 87 8.85 2.89 -15.81
CA ASN A 87 7.98 2.17 -16.76
C ASN A 87 7.65 0.74 -16.30
N LEU A 88 8.37 0.22 -15.32
CA LEU A 88 8.10 -1.10 -14.73
C LEU A 88 7.09 -1.00 -13.58
N VAL A 89 6.76 0.20 -13.11
CA VAL A 89 5.81 0.39 -12.01
C VAL A 89 4.39 0.12 -12.50
N ASN A 90 3.89 -1.07 -12.15
CA ASN A 90 2.53 -1.48 -12.42
C ASN A 90 1.77 -1.70 -11.10
N LEU A 91 0.96 -0.73 -10.68
CA LEU A 91 0.21 -0.74 -9.42
C LEU A 91 -1.29 -0.53 -9.68
N PRO A 92 -2.19 -1.21 -8.92
CA PRO A 92 -3.63 -1.00 -9.04
C PRO A 92 -3.99 0.44 -8.62
N GLY A 93 -4.83 1.10 -9.41
CA GLY A 93 -5.34 2.43 -9.10
C GLY A 93 -6.47 2.44 -8.06
N PRO A 94 -6.77 3.62 -7.46
CA PRO A 94 -7.77 3.74 -6.40
C PRO A 94 -9.23 3.63 -6.89
N SER A 95 -9.45 3.83 -8.20
CA SER A 95 -10.76 3.86 -8.85
C SER A 95 -11.17 2.50 -9.48
N LEU A 96 -10.44 1.43 -9.19
CA LEU A 96 -10.68 0.12 -9.80
C LEU A 96 -11.91 -0.58 -9.19
N PHE A 97 -12.57 -1.40 -10.01
CA PHE A 97 -13.53 -2.41 -9.55
C PHE A 97 -12.80 -3.65 -9.01
N VAL A 98 -13.48 -4.45 -8.18
CA VAL A 98 -12.91 -5.66 -7.57
C VAL A 98 -12.35 -6.63 -8.60
N SER A 99 -13.05 -6.83 -9.73
CA SER A 99 -12.60 -7.74 -10.79
C SER A 99 -11.28 -7.29 -11.44
N GLN A 100 -11.10 -5.97 -11.61
CA GLN A 100 -9.87 -5.39 -12.17
C GLN A 100 -8.74 -5.48 -11.16
N ALA A 101 -8.96 -5.09 -9.90
CA ALA A 101 -7.97 -5.23 -8.84
C ALA A 101 -7.53 -6.70 -8.70
N LEU A 102 -8.47 -7.65 -8.76
CA LEU A 102 -8.18 -9.08 -8.67
C LEU A 102 -7.26 -9.57 -9.80
N GLN A 103 -7.34 -9.00 -11.01
CA GLN A 103 -6.42 -9.36 -12.10
C GLN A 103 -4.96 -9.02 -11.74
N PHE A 104 -4.70 -7.88 -11.11
CA PHE A 104 -3.36 -7.52 -10.64
C PHE A 104 -2.84 -8.48 -9.55
N PHE A 105 -3.69 -8.82 -8.59
CA PHE A 105 -3.32 -9.72 -7.49
C PHE A 105 -3.08 -11.15 -7.99
N THR A 106 -3.96 -11.66 -8.86
CA THR A 106 -3.83 -13.00 -9.45
C THR A 106 -2.62 -13.13 -10.37
N ALA A 107 -2.25 -12.07 -11.12
CA ALA A 107 -0.99 -12.02 -11.86
C ALA A 107 0.24 -12.18 -10.94
N LYS A 108 0.11 -11.84 -9.66
CA LYS A 108 1.13 -12.06 -8.62
C LYS A 108 0.83 -13.27 -7.71
N LYS A 109 -0.01 -14.20 -8.18
CA LYS A 109 -0.38 -15.45 -7.49
C LYS A 109 -1.07 -15.24 -6.12
N LEU A 110 -1.70 -14.08 -5.94
CA LEU A 110 -2.53 -13.75 -4.78
C LEU A 110 -4.01 -13.99 -5.12
N THR A 111 -4.72 -14.58 -4.17
CA THR A 111 -6.15 -14.92 -4.29
C THR A 111 -7.04 -13.71 -3.97
N LEU A 112 -8.35 -13.85 -4.21
CA LEU A 112 -9.33 -12.85 -3.77
C LEU A 112 -9.26 -12.60 -2.25
N ASN A 113 -9.10 -13.66 -1.46
CA ASN A 113 -8.94 -13.53 -0.01
C ASN A 113 -7.66 -12.78 0.34
N ASP A 114 -6.53 -13.07 -0.31
CA ASP A 114 -5.29 -12.32 -0.11
C ASP A 114 -5.46 -10.83 -0.44
N MET A 115 -6.15 -10.51 -1.54
CA MET A 115 -6.42 -9.14 -1.95
C MET A 115 -7.26 -8.38 -0.92
N VAL A 116 -8.43 -8.92 -0.53
CA VAL A 116 -9.31 -8.29 0.47
C VAL A 116 -8.60 -8.13 1.81
N THR A 117 -7.75 -9.10 2.18
CA THR A 117 -6.95 -9.05 3.40
C THR A 117 -5.89 -7.94 3.33
N LEU A 118 -5.13 -7.86 2.23
CA LEU A 118 -4.03 -6.90 2.09
C LEU A 118 -4.54 -5.46 1.97
N LEU A 119 -5.68 -5.23 1.30
CA LEU A 119 -6.34 -3.92 1.26
C LEU A 119 -6.83 -3.49 2.66
N GLY A 120 -7.00 -4.43 3.59
CA GLY A 120 -7.23 -4.12 5.01
C GLY A 120 -6.12 -3.32 5.68
N ALA A 121 -4.93 -3.21 5.07
CA ALA A 121 -3.87 -2.31 5.54
C ALA A 121 -4.30 -0.82 5.54
N HIS A 122 -5.34 -0.46 4.77
CA HIS A 122 -5.96 0.88 4.80
C HIS A 122 -6.67 1.21 6.12
N THR A 123 -6.67 0.30 7.10
CA THR A 123 -7.02 0.59 8.50
C THR A 123 -6.09 1.64 9.15
N VAL A 124 -4.87 1.81 8.61
CA VAL A 124 -3.94 2.88 9.01
C VAL A 124 -3.50 3.72 7.82
N GLY A 125 -3.07 4.95 8.11
CA GLY A 125 -2.47 5.84 7.13
C GLY A 125 -3.48 6.73 6.40
N VAL A 126 -3.00 7.35 5.32
CA VAL A 126 -3.70 8.44 4.62
C VAL A 126 -3.66 8.24 3.11
N ALA A 127 -4.62 8.84 2.41
CA ALA A 127 -4.58 9.04 0.97
C ALA A 127 -4.65 10.53 0.63
N HIS A 128 -3.97 10.93 -0.43
CA HIS A 128 -4.11 12.26 -1.02
C HIS A 128 -5.48 12.43 -1.68
N CYS A 129 -6.06 13.63 -1.58
CA CYS A 129 -7.36 13.95 -2.15
C CYS A 129 -7.42 13.69 -3.66
N GLY A 130 -6.32 13.88 -4.38
CA GLY A 130 -6.21 13.56 -5.81
C GLY A 130 -6.64 12.14 -6.19
N PHE A 131 -6.57 11.17 -5.27
CA PHE A 131 -6.95 9.77 -5.51
C PHE A 131 -8.44 9.46 -5.36
N PHE A 132 -9.24 10.35 -4.76
CA PHE A 132 -10.66 10.08 -4.49
C PHE A 132 -11.58 11.30 -4.64
N GLN A 133 -11.05 12.47 -5.02
CA GLN A 133 -11.82 13.70 -5.17
C GLN A 133 -12.94 13.62 -6.23
N ASP A 134 -12.80 12.75 -7.24
CA ASP A 134 -13.83 12.49 -8.23
C ASP A 134 -15.12 11.99 -7.56
N ARG A 135 -14.98 11.08 -6.58
CA ARG A 135 -16.09 10.55 -5.77
C ARG A 135 -16.82 11.62 -4.96
N LEU A 136 -16.20 12.76 -4.69
CA LEU A 136 -16.79 13.80 -3.84
C LEU A 136 -17.71 14.75 -4.60
N SER A 137 -17.61 14.85 -5.94
CA SER A 137 -18.30 15.91 -6.68
C SER A 137 -18.60 15.64 -8.15
N ASN A 138 -17.85 14.79 -8.84
CA ASN A 138 -18.03 14.51 -10.27
C ASN A 138 -17.71 13.05 -10.57
N PHE A 139 -18.37 12.14 -9.85
CA PHE A 139 -18.10 10.72 -9.94
C PHE A 139 -18.45 10.23 -11.33
N GLN A 140 -17.46 9.67 -12.03
CA GLN A 140 -17.58 9.15 -13.40
C GLN A 140 -18.19 10.16 -14.40
N GLY A 141 -17.95 11.47 -14.21
CA GLY A 141 -18.45 12.51 -15.11
C GLY A 141 -19.93 12.87 -14.91
N SER A 142 -20.56 12.41 -13.84
CA SER A 142 -22.00 12.65 -13.56
C SER A 142 -22.34 14.06 -13.06
N GLY A 143 -21.34 14.86 -12.69
CA GLY A 143 -21.51 16.13 -11.98
C GLY A 143 -22.08 15.98 -10.56
N LYS A 144 -22.06 14.77 -9.99
CA LYS A 144 -22.56 14.47 -8.65
C LYS A 144 -21.56 13.62 -7.86
N PRO A 145 -21.64 13.62 -6.51
CA PRO A 145 -20.86 12.69 -5.69
C PRO A 145 -21.23 11.22 -5.97
N ASP A 146 -20.31 10.32 -5.62
CA ASP A 146 -20.51 8.88 -5.70
C ASP A 146 -21.68 8.44 -4.81
N PRO A 147 -22.76 7.86 -5.38
CA PRO A 147 -23.94 7.43 -4.62
C PRO A 147 -23.67 6.25 -3.68
N THR A 148 -22.50 5.60 -3.81
CA THR A 148 -22.07 4.50 -2.94
C THR A 148 -21.38 4.96 -1.66
N MET A 149 -21.12 6.26 -1.51
CA MET A 149 -20.44 6.84 -0.36
C MET A 149 -21.43 7.50 0.61
N ASP A 150 -21.17 7.37 1.91
CA ASP A 150 -21.96 8.01 2.96
C ASP A 150 -21.99 9.54 2.77
N PRO A 151 -23.17 10.18 2.68
CA PRO A 151 -23.27 11.62 2.42
C PRO A 151 -22.61 12.50 3.49
N THR A 152 -22.57 12.05 4.74
CA THR A 152 -21.90 12.78 5.83
C THR A 152 -20.39 12.76 5.64
N LEU A 153 -19.84 11.61 5.26
CA LEU A 153 -18.43 11.47 4.90
C LEU A 153 -18.09 12.30 3.66
N VAL A 154 -18.93 12.28 2.61
CA VAL A 154 -18.76 13.13 1.42
C VAL A 154 -18.65 14.59 1.84
N SER A 155 -19.58 15.09 2.66
CA SER A 155 -19.56 16.48 3.15
C SER A 155 -18.29 16.81 3.94
N LYS A 156 -17.83 15.89 4.80
CA LYS A 156 -16.58 16.03 5.56
C LYS A 156 -15.36 16.12 4.64
N LEU A 157 -15.21 15.18 3.72
CA LEU A 157 -14.05 15.11 2.83
C LEU A 157 -14.08 16.21 1.76
N PHE A 158 -15.26 16.63 1.28
CA PHE A 158 -15.39 17.74 0.35
C PHE A 158 -14.90 19.06 0.96
N LYS A 159 -15.16 19.31 2.25
CA LYS A 159 -14.61 20.48 2.96
C LYS A 159 -13.09 20.48 3.04
N LEU A 160 -12.49 19.29 3.16
CA LEU A 160 -11.03 19.12 3.24
C LEU A 160 -10.38 19.25 1.85
N CYS A 161 -10.90 18.52 0.88
CA CYS A 161 -10.30 18.37 -0.45
C CYS A 161 -10.68 19.51 -1.43
N GLY A 162 -11.80 20.19 -1.20
CA GLY A 162 -12.32 21.19 -2.13
C GLY A 162 -12.76 20.59 -3.47
N THR A 163 -12.90 21.45 -4.48
CA THR A 163 -13.13 21.05 -5.89
C THR A 163 -11.81 20.84 -6.63
N GLN A 164 -11.84 20.18 -7.79
CA GLN A 164 -10.71 19.84 -8.67
C GLN A 164 -9.78 21.03 -9.09
N SER A 165 -10.09 22.25 -8.65
CA SER A 165 -9.43 23.51 -9.00
C SER A 165 -8.19 23.85 -8.15
N ARG A 166 -7.71 22.96 -7.26
CA ARG A 166 -6.51 23.22 -6.46
C ARG A 166 -5.23 22.68 -7.13
N PRO A 167 -4.13 23.47 -7.20
CA PRO A 167 -2.84 23.00 -7.68
C PRO A 167 -2.31 21.83 -6.84
N LEU A 168 -1.61 20.88 -7.48
CA LEU A 168 -0.98 19.69 -6.86
C LEU A 168 -0.03 20.02 -5.69
N SER A 169 0.51 21.25 -5.63
CA SER A 169 1.35 21.71 -4.52
C SER A 169 0.60 21.90 -3.19
N GLN A 170 -0.72 21.69 -3.17
CA GLN A 170 -1.58 21.77 -1.99
C GLN A 170 -2.55 20.57 -1.89
N ASP A 171 -2.18 19.37 -2.37
CA ASP A 171 -3.04 18.18 -2.32
C ASP A 171 -3.13 17.61 -0.90
N PRO A 172 -4.21 17.90 -0.12
CA PRO A 172 -4.31 17.51 1.27
C PRO A 172 -4.47 16.00 1.39
N THR A 173 -4.24 15.46 2.59
CA THR A 173 -4.45 14.05 2.86
C THR A 173 -5.61 13.83 3.82
N ALA A 174 -6.32 12.72 3.64
CA ALA A 174 -7.35 12.23 4.55
C ALA A 174 -6.97 10.83 5.04
N PHE A 175 -7.28 10.52 6.30
CA PHE A 175 -7.13 9.15 6.80
C PHE A 175 -7.99 8.17 6.00
N LEU A 176 -7.51 6.95 5.79
CA LEU A 176 -8.30 5.93 5.10
C LEU A 176 -9.33 5.29 6.03
N ASP A 177 -8.96 5.07 7.29
CA ASP A 177 -9.88 4.80 8.39
C ASP A 177 -10.26 6.10 9.11
N GLN A 178 -11.56 6.38 9.20
CA GLN A 178 -12.08 7.63 9.77
C GLN A 178 -12.36 7.56 11.27
N ASN A 179 -12.09 6.43 11.92
CA ASN A 179 -12.41 6.17 13.32
C ASN A 179 -11.17 5.79 14.14
N THR A 180 -10.34 4.85 13.68
CA THR A 180 -9.14 4.37 14.41
C THR A 180 -7.85 4.54 13.60
N SER A 181 -7.65 5.72 12.99
CA SER A 181 -6.67 6.01 11.94
C SER A 181 -5.18 5.66 12.18
N PHE A 182 -4.79 5.34 13.40
CA PHE A 182 -3.42 4.97 13.80
C PHE A 182 -3.32 3.54 14.36
N VAL A 183 -4.42 2.80 14.44
CA VAL A 183 -4.50 1.46 15.02
C VAL A 183 -4.71 0.46 13.92
N PHE A 184 -3.88 -0.58 13.87
CA PHE A 184 -4.07 -1.69 12.96
C PHE A 184 -5.12 -2.65 13.53
N ASP A 185 -6.38 -2.41 13.17
CA ASP A 185 -7.52 -3.23 13.56
C ASP A 185 -8.46 -3.51 12.37
N ASN A 186 -9.64 -4.09 12.62
CA ASN A 186 -10.63 -4.41 11.59
C ASN A 186 -11.67 -3.30 11.38
N GLU A 187 -11.47 -2.10 11.91
CA GLU A 187 -12.39 -0.96 11.77
C GLU A 187 -12.56 -0.52 10.32
N TYR A 188 -11.51 -0.64 9.50
CA TYR A 188 -11.60 -0.50 8.05
C TYR A 188 -12.79 -1.28 7.45
N TYR A 189 -12.97 -2.54 7.84
CA TYR A 189 -14.07 -3.36 7.33
C TYR A 189 -15.44 -2.92 7.88
N HIS A 190 -15.49 -2.39 9.10
CA HIS A 190 -16.71 -1.77 9.64
C HIS A 190 -17.07 -0.50 8.86
N GLN A 191 -16.10 0.37 8.56
CA GLN A 191 -16.29 1.61 7.83
C GLN A 191 -16.81 1.36 6.40
N ILE A 192 -16.17 0.46 5.62
CA ILE A 192 -16.61 0.22 4.24
C ILE A 192 -18.02 -0.41 4.16
N LYS A 193 -18.44 -1.20 5.16
CA LYS A 193 -19.81 -1.71 5.28
C LYS A 193 -20.83 -0.60 5.55
N LEU A 194 -20.42 0.49 6.18
CA LEU A 194 -21.22 1.68 6.42
C LEU A 194 -21.15 2.69 5.27
N ARG A 195 -20.66 2.28 4.09
CA ARG A 195 -20.44 3.17 2.94
C ARG A 195 -19.37 4.25 3.17
N ARG A 196 -18.43 3.99 4.08
CA ARG A 196 -17.39 4.95 4.49
C ARG A 196 -15.99 4.61 3.95
N GLY A 197 -15.91 3.80 2.89
CA GLY A 197 -14.65 3.61 2.16
C GLY A 197 -14.24 4.89 1.44
N VAL A 198 -12.99 5.33 1.64
CA VAL A 198 -12.49 6.59 1.06
C VAL A 198 -12.17 6.45 -0.41
N MET A 199 -11.41 5.42 -0.80
CA MET A 199 -11.16 5.12 -2.22
C MET A 199 -12.30 4.29 -2.81
N GLN A 200 -12.49 4.36 -4.13
CA GLN A 200 -13.55 3.60 -4.79
C GLN A 200 -13.35 2.10 -4.57
N ILE A 201 -12.14 1.59 -4.79
CA ILE A 201 -11.82 0.17 -4.62
C ILE A 201 -12.16 -0.32 -3.20
N ASP A 202 -11.93 0.49 -2.16
CA ASP A 202 -12.28 0.14 -0.78
C ASP A 202 -13.79 -0.05 -0.62
N GLN A 203 -14.57 0.88 -1.18
CA GLN A 203 -16.02 0.80 -1.12
C GLN A 203 -16.57 -0.38 -1.94
N GLU A 204 -15.96 -0.66 -3.09
CA GLU A 204 -16.29 -1.79 -3.95
C GLU A 204 -16.14 -3.13 -3.25
N LEU A 205 -15.15 -3.32 -2.36
CA LEU A 205 -14.97 -4.58 -1.61
C LEU A 205 -16.22 -4.97 -0.79
N ALA A 206 -16.96 -3.98 -0.27
CA ALA A 206 -18.15 -4.22 0.53
C ALA A 206 -19.42 -4.42 -0.32
N LEU A 207 -19.39 -4.00 -1.59
CA LEU A 207 -20.54 -4.01 -2.50
C LEU A 207 -20.49 -5.17 -3.50
N ASP A 208 -19.30 -5.58 -3.90
CA ASP A 208 -19.10 -6.66 -4.85
C ASP A 208 -19.46 -8.03 -4.23
N LYS A 209 -20.21 -8.82 -5.00
CA LYS A 209 -20.77 -10.11 -4.55
C LYS A 209 -19.70 -11.12 -4.13
N ALA A 210 -18.52 -11.10 -4.75
CA ALA A 210 -17.47 -12.07 -4.48
C ALA A 210 -16.67 -11.70 -3.22
N SER A 211 -16.42 -10.42 -2.99
CA SER A 211 -15.61 -9.92 -1.87
C SER A 211 -16.40 -9.58 -0.61
N ALA A 212 -17.67 -9.18 -0.72
CA ALA A 212 -18.51 -8.80 0.42
C ALA A 212 -18.63 -9.85 1.54
N PRO A 213 -18.67 -11.17 1.27
CA PRO A 213 -18.64 -12.18 2.33
C PRO A 213 -17.34 -12.16 3.14
N ILE A 214 -16.20 -11.93 2.49
CA ILE A 214 -14.87 -11.85 3.13
C ILE A 214 -14.79 -10.59 4.01
N VAL A 215 -15.25 -9.45 3.48
CA VAL A 215 -15.38 -8.19 4.25
C VAL A 215 -16.24 -8.39 5.49
N THR A 216 -17.39 -9.06 5.35
CA THR A 216 -18.28 -9.34 6.48
C THR A 216 -17.61 -10.25 7.51
N GLY A 217 -16.85 -11.25 7.08
CA GLY A 217 -16.08 -12.12 7.95
C GLY A 217 -14.98 -11.39 8.73
N PHE A 218 -14.24 -10.49 8.10
CA PHE A 218 -13.21 -9.71 8.78
C PHE A 218 -13.80 -8.64 9.71
N ALA A 219 -14.92 -8.01 9.34
CA ALA A 219 -15.64 -7.10 10.22
C ALA A 219 -16.16 -7.80 11.50
N SER A 220 -16.58 -9.07 11.43
CA SER A 220 -17.07 -9.79 12.62
C SER A 220 -15.97 -10.49 13.42
N ASN A 221 -14.75 -10.63 12.88
CA ASN A 221 -13.67 -11.40 13.49
C ASN A 221 -12.31 -10.70 13.33
N ALA A 222 -12.00 -9.80 14.26
CA ALA A 222 -10.73 -9.09 14.32
C ALA A 222 -9.50 -10.04 14.42
N ILE A 223 -9.64 -11.16 15.15
CA ILE A 223 -8.56 -12.17 15.25
C ILE A 223 -8.33 -12.82 13.89
N GLY A 224 -9.41 -13.20 13.22
CA GLY A 224 -9.37 -13.78 11.87
C GLY A 224 -8.71 -12.85 10.85
N PHE A 225 -9.04 -11.55 10.88
CA PHE A 225 -8.37 -10.54 10.05
C PHE A 225 -6.86 -10.48 10.34
N ARG A 226 -6.46 -10.30 11.60
CA ARG A 226 -5.02 -10.21 11.96
C ARG A 226 -4.24 -11.46 11.55
N GLN A 227 -4.79 -12.66 11.77
CA GLN A 227 -4.17 -13.91 11.34
C GLN A 227 -4.11 -14.05 9.81
N GLY A 228 -5.16 -13.64 9.11
CA GLY A 228 -5.20 -13.58 7.66
C GLY A 228 -4.14 -12.63 7.12
N PHE A 229 -4.02 -11.44 7.71
CA PHE A 229 -3.06 -10.41 7.30
C PHE A 229 -1.62 -10.88 7.42
N ALA A 230 -1.25 -11.48 8.56
CA ALA A 230 0.07 -12.08 8.74
C ALA A 230 0.43 -13.09 7.64
N LYS A 231 -0.52 -13.95 7.25
CA LYS A 231 -0.32 -14.93 6.17
C LYS A 231 -0.19 -14.25 4.81
N ALA A 232 -1.08 -13.32 4.51
CA ALA A 232 -1.14 -12.64 3.21
C ALA A 232 0.07 -11.74 2.98
N ILE A 233 0.53 -10.99 3.99
CA ILE A 233 1.69 -10.09 3.86
C ILE A 233 3.01 -10.88 3.74
N VAL A 234 3.14 -12.01 4.43
CA VAL A 234 4.30 -12.91 4.26
C VAL A 234 4.30 -13.52 2.85
N LYS A 235 3.13 -13.94 2.34
CA LYS A 235 2.98 -14.43 0.97
C LYS A 235 3.33 -13.35 -0.06
N MET A 236 2.83 -12.12 0.11
CA MET A 236 3.16 -10.97 -0.74
C MET A 236 4.66 -10.68 -0.73
N GLY A 237 5.28 -10.72 0.46
CA GLY A 237 6.73 -10.54 0.59
C GLY A 237 7.57 -11.63 -0.09
N GLY A 238 6.97 -12.73 -0.54
CA GLY A 238 7.64 -13.80 -1.31
C GLY A 238 7.53 -13.64 -2.83
N ILE A 239 6.90 -12.58 -3.32
CA ILE A 239 6.71 -12.35 -4.76
C ILE A 239 8.04 -12.00 -5.42
N GLU A 240 8.46 -12.82 -6.39
CA GLU A 240 9.56 -12.54 -7.33
C GLU A 240 10.85 -12.08 -6.64
N VAL A 241 11.14 -12.63 -5.45
CA VAL A 241 12.31 -12.25 -4.66
C VAL A 241 13.61 -12.75 -5.28
N LEU A 242 14.66 -11.94 -5.21
CA LEU A 242 16.02 -12.35 -5.54
C LEU A 242 16.68 -13.03 -4.34
N VAL A 243 17.36 -14.16 -4.56
CA VAL A 243 18.00 -14.98 -3.51
C VAL A 243 19.35 -15.51 -3.99
N GLY A 244 20.16 -16.03 -3.06
CA GLY A 244 21.44 -16.67 -3.39
C GLY A 244 22.44 -15.68 -3.99
N ASN A 245 22.77 -15.82 -5.27
CA ASN A 245 23.66 -14.91 -6.00
C ASN A 245 22.91 -13.99 -6.98
N ALA A 246 21.58 -14.03 -7.01
CA ALA A 246 20.78 -13.13 -7.84
C ALA A 246 20.72 -11.75 -7.17
N GLY A 247 21.19 -10.70 -7.85
CA GLY A 247 21.25 -9.35 -7.29
C GLY A 247 22.38 -9.14 -6.28
N GLU A 248 22.29 -8.06 -5.51
CA GLU A 248 23.37 -7.61 -4.64
C GLU A 248 22.95 -7.39 -3.18
N ILE A 249 23.91 -7.10 -2.31
CA ILE A 249 23.66 -6.48 -1.01
C ILE A 249 24.17 -5.06 -1.12
N ARG A 250 23.29 -4.09 -1.34
CA ARG A 250 23.69 -2.69 -1.49
C ARG A 250 24.27 -2.16 -0.19
N LYS A 251 25.35 -1.38 -0.24
CA LYS A 251 25.86 -0.64 0.93
C LYS A 251 25.02 0.62 1.22
N ASN A 252 24.52 1.24 0.18
CA ASN A 252 23.61 2.38 0.25
C ASN A 252 22.33 2.03 -0.54
N CYS A 253 21.16 2.07 0.09
CA CYS A 253 19.91 1.67 -0.54
C CYS A 253 19.50 2.55 -1.73
N ARG A 254 20.07 3.75 -1.88
CA ARG A 254 19.79 4.68 -2.98
C ARG A 254 20.67 4.43 -4.20
N ALA A 255 21.82 3.78 -4.03
CA ALA A 255 22.82 3.53 -5.06
C ALA A 255 22.93 2.02 -5.41
N PHE A 256 23.36 1.68 -6.63
CA PHE A 256 23.83 0.31 -6.90
C PHE A 256 25.29 0.30 -6.42
N ASN A 257 25.84 -0.86 -6.05
CA ASN A 257 27.24 -0.90 -5.60
C ASN A 257 28.24 -0.55 -6.71
#